data_AF-A0A4Y2NKK2-F1
#
_entry.id   AF-A0A4Y2NKK2-F1
#
_cell.length_a   1.000
_cell.length_b   1.000
_cell.length_c   1.000
_cell.angle_alpha   90.00
_cell.angle_beta   90.00
_cell.angle_gamma   90.00
#
_symmetry.space_group_name_H-M   'P 1'
#
loop_
_entity.id
_entity.type
_entity.pdbx_description
1 polymer ?
#
loop_
_entity_poly.entity_id
_entity_poly.type
_entity_poly.pdbx_seq_one_letter_code
_entity_poly.pdbx_strand_id
1 'polypeptide(L)'
;MYGAPSLPHLPKSRQYLPIPENRQRPAASLILLANLSFPTLGKALEELFTQRLTYHMESCNITSRNQHLFNECMLIDTAIHSLINRIADAKRLSKHVLVLSSDIKGVLENLQHQAIINSLIRSGAPDNIVLILISLLQNRLVTMQTPQGKVSKEQTKG
;
A
#
# COMPACT_ATOMS: atom_id res chain seq x y z
N MET A 1 44.68 35.47 12.86
CA MET A 1 43.51 35.00 13.64
C MET A 1 42.27 35.39 12.86
N TYR A 2 41.75 34.47 12.04
CA TYR A 2 40.57 34.72 11.22
C TYR A 2 39.34 34.16 11.95
N GLY A 3 38.40 35.05 12.29
CA GLY A 3 37.09 34.68 12.81
C GLY A 3 36.26 34.01 11.72
N ALA A 4 35.63 32.89 12.05
CA ALA A 4 34.70 32.21 11.17
C ALA A 4 33.38 32.98 11.10
N PRO A 5 32.88 33.34 9.91
CA PRO A 5 31.55 33.93 9.76
C PRO A 5 30.45 32.87 9.94
N SER A 6 29.37 33.30 10.59
CA SER A 6 28.13 32.57 10.87
C SER A 6 27.42 32.03 9.62
N LEU A 7 26.85 30.83 9.76
CA LEU A 7 26.04 30.12 8.75
C LEU A 7 24.85 30.98 8.26
N PRO A 8 24.62 31.13 6.94
CA PRO A 8 23.38 31.65 6.43
C PRO A 8 22.29 30.57 6.45
N HIS A 9 21.15 30.90 7.05
CA HIS A 9 19.90 30.17 6.91
C HIS A 9 19.42 30.24 5.45
N LEU A 10 19.15 29.11 4.81
CA LEU A 10 18.47 29.06 3.50
C LEU A 10 17.32 28.01 3.50
N PRO A 11 16.27 28.22 2.68
CA PRO A 11 14.90 27.80 2.95
C PRO A 11 14.55 26.38 2.44
N LYS A 12 13.43 25.88 2.97
CA LYS A 12 12.71 24.70 2.50
C LYS A 12 12.31 24.85 1.03
N SER A 13 13.01 24.18 0.13
CA SER A 13 12.54 23.90 -1.23
C SER A 13 12.32 22.41 -1.37
N ARG A 14 11.05 21.99 -1.45
CA ARG A 14 10.66 20.63 -1.85
C ARG A 14 11.13 20.42 -3.29
N GLN A 15 12.27 19.78 -3.48
CA GLN A 15 12.59 19.17 -4.76
C GLN A 15 11.76 17.89 -4.87
N TYR A 16 10.86 17.84 -5.86
CA TYR A 16 10.39 16.56 -6.36
C TYR A 16 11.61 15.85 -6.96
N LEU A 17 12.12 14.83 -6.27
CA LEU A 17 13.12 13.94 -6.85
C LEU A 17 12.38 13.02 -7.83
N PRO A 18 12.67 13.06 -9.14
CA PRO A 18 12.11 12.07 -10.06
C PRO A 18 12.60 10.69 -9.60
N ILE A 19 11.67 9.75 -9.39
CA ILE A 19 11.99 8.38 -8.99
C ILE A 19 12.63 7.71 -10.21
N PRO A 20 13.93 7.35 -10.20
CA PRO A 20 14.48 6.55 -11.27
C PRO A 20 13.88 5.15 -11.16
N GLU A 21 13.02 4.80 -12.10
CA GLU A 21 12.47 3.46 -12.24
C GLU A 21 13.56 2.51 -12.77
N ASN A 22 14.46 2.09 -11.87
CA ASN A 22 15.42 1.04 -12.16
C ASN A 22 15.52 0.09 -10.96
N ARG A 23 14.47 -0.72 -10.79
CA ARG A 23 14.40 -1.78 -9.77
C ARG A 23 15.15 -3.01 -10.28
N GLN A 24 16.46 -3.10 -10.06
CA GLN A 24 17.15 -4.38 -10.21
C GLN A 24 16.86 -5.23 -8.96
N ARG A 25 15.97 -6.21 -9.09
CA ARG A 25 15.52 -7.09 -7.99
C ARG A 25 16.51 -8.26 -7.82
N PRO A 26 16.92 -8.64 -6.59
CA PRO A 26 17.78 -9.80 -6.37
C PRO A 26 17.05 -11.13 -6.64
N ALA A 27 17.77 -12.07 -7.28
CA ALA A 27 17.38 -13.46 -7.53
C ALA A 27 17.32 -14.24 -6.19
N ALA A 28 16.34 -15.10 -5.91
CA ALA A 28 16.14 -16.35 -6.63
C ALA A 28 14.70 -16.94 -6.57
N SER A 29 13.70 -16.22 -6.04
CA SER A 29 12.29 -16.67 -6.05
C SER A 29 11.41 -15.92 -7.06
N LEU A 30 11.89 -14.80 -7.61
CA LEU A 30 11.20 -13.97 -8.61
C LEU A 30 11.45 -14.39 -10.08
N ILE A 31 12.32 -15.37 -10.33
CA ILE A 31 12.59 -15.87 -11.68
C ILE A 31 11.32 -16.43 -12.33
N LEU A 32 10.32 -16.88 -11.55
CA LEU A 32 9.09 -17.43 -12.12
C LEU A 32 7.99 -16.39 -12.39
N LEU A 33 7.98 -15.24 -11.70
CA LEU A 33 6.92 -14.22 -11.86
C LEU A 33 7.35 -12.98 -12.66
N ALA A 34 8.65 -12.68 -12.76
CA ALA A 34 9.14 -11.47 -13.41
C ALA A 34 9.97 -11.70 -14.70
N ASN A 35 10.29 -12.96 -15.05
CA ASN A 35 11.00 -13.27 -16.30
C ASN A 35 10.09 -13.78 -17.43
N LEU A 36 8.77 -13.71 -17.25
CA LEU A 36 7.88 -13.91 -18.38
C LEU A 36 7.96 -12.65 -19.25
N SER A 37 8.61 -12.77 -20.40
CA SER A 37 8.84 -11.77 -21.45
C SER A 37 7.55 -11.16 -22.06
N PHE A 38 6.45 -11.16 -21.33
CA PHE A 38 5.14 -10.66 -21.71
C PHE A 38 4.57 -9.80 -20.58
N PRO A 39 4.61 -8.46 -20.70
CA PRO A 39 3.98 -7.53 -19.74
C PRO A 39 2.54 -7.90 -19.39
N THR A 40 1.81 -8.47 -20.36
CA THR A 40 0.43 -8.96 -20.22
C THR A 40 0.29 -10.10 -19.21
N LEU A 41 1.26 -11.00 -19.12
CA LEU A 41 1.18 -12.16 -18.22
C LEU A 41 1.41 -11.76 -16.77
N GLY A 42 2.34 -10.84 -16.52
CA GLY A 42 2.52 -10.26 -15.19
C GLY A 42 1.25 -9.56 -14.70
N LYS A 43 0.57 -8.82 -15.58
CA LYS A 43 -0.70 -8.16 -15.26
C LYS A 43 -1.83 -9.16 -15.02
N ALA A 44 -1.94 -10.20 -15.84
CA ALA A 44 -2.93 -11.25 -15.65
C ALA A 44 -2.72 -12.00 -14.32
N LEU A 45 -1.47 -12.26 -13.92
CA LEU A 45 -1.15 -12.88 -12.64
C LEU A 45 -1.50 -11.97 -11.45
N GLU A 46 -1.24 -10.67 -11.56
CA GLU A 46 -1.64 -9.67 -10.56
C GLU A 46 -3.18 -9.65 -10.38
N GLU A 47 -3.92 -9.70 -11.49
CA GLU A 47 -5.38 -9.70 -11.50
C GLU A 47 -5.95 -11.00 -10.90
N LEU A 48 -5.46 -12.17 -11.32
CA LEU A 48 -5.86 -13.47 -10.76
C LEU A 48 -5.56 -13.56 -9.26
N PHE A 49 -4.39 -13.07 -8.84
CA PHE A 49 -4.03 -13.04 -7.43
C PHE A 49 -4.95 -12.12 -6.63
N THR A 50 -5.25 -10.93 -7.17
CA THR A 50 -6.17 -9.97 -6.56
C THR A 50 -7.56 -10.59 -6.41
N GLN A 51 -8.11 -11.18 -7.47
CA GLN A 51 -9.41 -11.87 -7.44
C GLN A 51 -9.45 -12.96 -6.38
N ARG A 52 -8.41 -13.81 -6.30
CA ARG A 52 -8.35 -14.90 -5.32
C ARG A 52 -8.27 -14.39 -3.89
N LEU A 53 -7.50 -13.33 -3.66
CA LEU A 53 -7.38 -12.69 -2.35
C LEU A 53 -8.70 -12.03 -1.94
N THR A 54 -9.34 -11.28 -2.84
CA THR A 54 -10.64 -10.64 -2.61
C THR A 54 -11.70 -11.68 -2.24
N TYR A 55 -11.81 -12.77 -3.02
CA TYR A 55 -12.72 -13.86 -2.72
C TYR A 55 -12.51 -14.45 -1.31
N HIS A 56 -11.26 -14.67 -0.92
CA HIS A 56 -10.95 -15.16 0.43
C HIS A 56 -11.37 -14.15 1.50
N MET A 57 -11.09 -12.85 1.30
CA MET A 57 -11.47 -11.80 2.24
C MET A 57 -12.98 -11.67 2.41
N GLU A 58 -13.74 -11.78 1.33
CA GLU A 58 -15.20 -11.73 1.33
C GLU A 58 -15.82 -12.99 1.97
N SER A 59 -15.37 -14.18 1.57
CA SER A 59 -15.89 -15.44 2.09
C SER A 59 -15.64 -15.61 3.60
N CYS A 60 -14.54 -15.05 4.11
CA CYS A 60 -14.23 -15.04 5.55
C CYS A 60 -14.81 -13.84 6.31
N ASN A 61 -15.59 -12.96 5.68
CA ASN A 61 -16.13 -11.72 6.27
C ASN A 61 -15.04 -10.85 6.94
N ILE A 62 -13.84 -10.82 6.36
CA ILE A 62 -12.71 -10.02 6.88
C ILE A 62 -12.93 -8.52 6.58
N THR A 63 -13.61 -8.21 5.48
CA THR A 63 -13.98 -6.84 5.11
C THR A 63 -15.16 -6.36 5.96
N SER A 64 -15.08 -5.12 6.44
CA SER A 64 -16.18 -4.55 7.21
C SER A 64 -17.34 -4.17 6.27
N ARG A 65 -18.59 -4.31 6.71
CA ARG A 65 -19.78 -3.88 5.94
C ARG A 65 -19.79 -2.38 5.59
N ASN A 66 -18.96 -1.58 6.26
CA ASN A 66 -18.84 -0.14 6.04
C ASN A 66 -17.61 0.22 5.18
N GLN A 67 -16.83 -0.75 4.70
CA GLN A 67 -15.78 -0.51 3.71
C GLN A 67 -16.42 -0.52 2.33
N HIS A 68 -16.38 0.65 1.69
CA HIS A 68 -17.00 0.86 0.37
C HIS A 68 -15.96 1.09 -0.73
N LEU A 69 -14.69 1.32 -0.37
CA LEU A 69 -13.59 1.44 -1.32
C LEU A 69 -12.95 0.07 -1.52
N PHE A 70 -12.51 -0.22 -2.74
CA PHE A 70 -11.81 -1.45 -3.16
C PHE A 70 -12.65 -2.74 -3.22
N ASN A 71 -13.98 -2.64 -3.18
CA ASN A 71 -14.89 -3.75 -3.49
C ASN A 71 -15.44 -3.56 -4.90
N GLU A 72 -15.46 -4.62 -5.72
CA GLU A 72 -15.87 -4.55 -7.15
C GLU A 72 -17.32 -4.06 -7.34
N CYS A 73 -18.15 -4.08 -6.30
CA CYS A 73 -19.57 -3.73 -6.39
C CYS A 73 -19.99 -2.47 -5.61
N MET A 74 -19.06 -1.74 -4.97
CA MET A 74 -19.42 -0.62 -4.09
C MET A 74 -18.81 0.69 -4.58
N LEU A 75 -19.66 1.56 -5.12
CA LEU A 75 -19.29 2.90 -5.56
C LEU A 75 -19.20 3.87 -4.37
N ILE A 76 -18.43 4.94 -4.55
CA ILE A 76 -18.33 6.07 -3.61
C ILE A 76 -19.72 6.60 -3.24
N ASP A 77 -20.67 6.58 -4.19
CA ASP A 77 -22.05 6.98 -3.97
C ASP A 77 -22.74 6.18 -2.86
N THR A 78 -22.41 4.89 -2.73
CA THR A 78 -22.99 4.04 -1.68
C THR A 78 -22.43 4.42 -0.31
N ALA A 79 -21.15 4.76 -0.22
CA ALA A 79 -20.54 5.27 1.03
C ALA A 79 -21.17 6.59 1.46
N ILE A 80 -21.31 7.53 0.52
CA ILE A 80 -21.91 8.84 0.78
C ILE A 80 -23.37 8.68 1.20
N HIS A 81 -24.13 7.89 0.46
CA HIS A 81 -25.54 7.62 0.76
C HIS A 81 -25.71 6.95 2.13
N SER A 82 -24.87 5.96 2.46
CA SER A 82 -24.84 5.31 3.77
C SER A 82 -24.56 6.31 4.90
N LEU A 83 -23.59 7.21 4.72
CA LEU A 83 -23.29 8.25 5.70
C LEU A 83 -24.47 9.21 5.90
N ILE A 84 -25.06 9.72 4.81
CA ILE A 84 -26.21 10.63 4.85
C ILE A 84 -27.39 9.98 5.59
N ASN A 85 -27.71 8.73 5.27
CA ASN A 85 -28.82 8.02 5.91
C ASN A 85 -28.59 7.84 7.41
N ARG A 86 -27.37 7.49 7.84
CA ARG A 86 -27.04 7.37 9.27
C ARG A 86 -27.21 8.70 10.01
N ILE A 87 -26.85 9.82 9.38
CA ILE A 87 -27.04 11.16 9.95
C ILE A 87 -28.54 11.49 10.02
N ALA A 88 -29.29 11.23 8.95
CA ALA A 88 -30.73 11.48 8.89
C ALA A 88 -31.51 10.67 9.94
N ASP A 89 -31.19 9.39 10.10
CA ASP A 89 -31.80 8.52 11.10
C ASP A 89 -31.50 8.98 12.52
N ALA A 90 -30.26 9.38 12.81
CA ALA A 90 -29.90 9.91 14.13
C ALA A 90 -30.63 11.22 14.44
N LYS A 91 -30.78 12.11 13.44
CA LYS A 91 -31.58 13.34 13.57
C LYS A 91 -33.06 13.04 13.83
N ARG A 92 -33.65 12.08 13.11
CA ARG A 92 -35.05 11.65 13.32
C ARG A 92 -35.28 11.13 14.75
N LEU A 93 -34.28 10.47 15.32
CA LEU A 93 -34.30 9.97 16.69
C LEU A 93 -33.88 11.01 17.74
N SER A 94 -33.77 12.30 17.37
CA SER A 94 -33.34 13.40 18.23
C SER A 94 -31.99 13.15 18.93
N LYS A 95 -31.07 12.40 18.29
CA LYS A 95 -29.72 12.13 18.81
C LYS A 95 -28.72 13.18 18.32
N HIS A 96 -27.71 13.45 19.13
CA HIS A 96 -26.54 14.21 18.69
C HIS A 96 -25.69 13.39 17.72
N VAL A 97 -25.12 14.07 16.72
CA VAL A 97 -24.29 13.45 15.69
C VAL A 97 -22.93 14.15 15.65
N LEU A 98 -21.86 13.37 15.72
CA LEU A 98 -20.48 13.82 15.50
C LEU A 98 -19.89 13.02 14.35
N VAL A 99 -19.32 13.71 13.36
CA VAL A 99 -18.61 13.09 12.25
C VAL A 99 -17.11 13.36 12.44
N LEU A 100 -16.33 12.29 12.51
CA LEU A 100 -14.87 12.34 12.58
C LEU A 100 -14.30 11.91 11.24
N SER A 101 -13.49 12.77 10.62
CA SER A 101 -12.72 12.44 9.42
C SER A 101 -11.25 12.32 9.78
N SER A 102 -10.60 11.28 9.27
CA SER A 102 -9.17 11.06 9.43
C SER A 102 -8.61 10.67 8.06
N ASP A 103 -7.53 11.35 7.68
CA ASP A 103 -6.73 11.00 6.51
C ASP A 103 -5.37 10.48 6.98
N ILE A 104 -4.95 9.34 6.44
CA ILE A 104 -3.68 8.72 6.81
C ILE A 104 -2.67 9.08 5.73
N LYS A 105 -1.70 9.92 6.10
CA LYS A 105 -0.67 10.37 5.17
C LYS A 105 0.21 9.21 4.70
N GLY A 106 0.31 9.04 3.39
CA GLY A 106 1.26 8.11 2.77
C GLY A 106 1.03 6.66 3.21
N VAL A 107 -0.23 6.20 3.22
CA VAL A 107 -0.61 4.85 3.65
C VAL A 107 0.29 3.80 2.99
N LEU A 108 0.44 3.88 1.65
CA LEU A 108 1.21 2.89 0.91
C LEU A 108 2.70 2.94 1.29
N GLU A 109 3.32 4.12 1.29
CA GLU A 109 4.75 4.33 1.62
C GLU A 109 5.12 3.94 3.07
N ASN A 110 4.14 3.96 3.97
CA ASN A 110 4.35 3.64 5.38
C ASN A 110 3.85 2.24 5.76
N LEU A 111 3.22 1.51 4.83
CA LEU A 111 2.72 0.17 5.08
C LEU A 111 3.87 -0.81 5.21
N GLN A 112 4.06 -1.37 6.40
CA GLN A 112 5.10 -2.33 6.67
C GLN A 112 4.76 -3.69 6.06
N HIS A 113 5.69 -4.30 5.33
CA HIS A 113 5.51 -5.61 4.70
C HIS A 113 5.17 -6.69 5.75
N GLN A 114 5.84 -6.65 6.91
CA GLN A 114 5.57 -7.60 7.99
C GLN A 114 4.16 -7.45 8.57
N ALA A 115 3.63 -6.22 8.62
CA ALA A 115 2.27 -5.99 9.10
C ALA A 115 1.24 -6.60 8.14
N ILE A 116 1.48 -6.53 6.82
CA ILE A 116 0.66 -7.18 5.79
C ILE A 116 0.66 -8.70 6.01
N ILE A 117 1.85 -9.32 6.09
CA ILE A 117 2.01 -10.77 6.27
C ILE A 117 1.32 -11.24 7.56
N ASN A 118 1.58 -10.56 8.68
CA ASN A 118 0.96 -10.90 9.97
C ASN A 118 -0.56 -10.76 9.93
N SER A 119 -1.09 -9.76 9.20
CA SER A 119 -2.54 -9.59 9.06
C SER A 119 -3.18 -10.74 8.30
N LEU A 120 -2.53 -11.27 7.26
CA LEU A 120 -3.02 -12.41 6.48
C LEU A 120 -2.99 -13.71 7.27
N ILE A 121 -1.90 -13.96 8.01
CA ILE A 121 -1.81 -15.12 8.89
C ILE A 121 -2.92 -15.07 9.93
N ARG A 122 -3.14 -13.91 10.56
CA ARG A 122 -4.21 -13.72 11.55
C ARG A 122 -5.61 -13.84 10.95
N SER A 123 -5.78 -13.54 9.67
CA SER A 123 -7.07 -13.67 8.99
C SER A 123 -7.40 -15.10 8.56
N GLY A 124 -6.49 -16.06 8.81
CA GLY A 124 -6.68 -17.45 8.37
C GLY A 124 -6.50 -17.64 6.86
N ALA A 125 -5.68 -16.80 6.23
CA ALA A 125 -5.41 -16.91 4.80
C ALA A 125 -4.75 -18.25 4.45
N PRO A 126 -5.17 -18.93 3.36
CA PRO A 126 -4.53 -20.14 2.88
C PRO A 126 -3.02 -19.95 2.65
N ASP A 127 -2.24 -20.98 2.99
CA ASP A 127 -0.78 -20.95 2.91
C ASP A 127 -0.26 -20.52 1.53
N ASN A 128 -0.92 -20.95 0.45
CA ASN A 128 -0.52 -20.56 -0.90
C ASN A 128 -0.61 -19.04 -1.13
N ILE A 129 -1.60 -18.35 -0.54
CA ILE A 129 -1.73 -16.88 -0.62
C ILE A 129 -0.64 -16.21 0.23
N VAL A 130 -0.43 -16.72 1.44
CA VAL A 130 0.59 -16.19 2.37
C VAL A 130 1.98 -16.32 1.77
N LEU A 131 2.33 -17.49 1.22
CA LEU A 131 3.63 -17.76 0.60
C LEU A 131 3.88 -16.87 -0.63
N ILE A 132 2.86 -16.64 -1.47
CA ILE A 132 2.99 -15.72 -2.60
C ILE A 132 3.29 -14.30 -2.09
N LEU A 133 2.56 -13.79 -1.10
CA LEU A 133 2.79 -12.45 -0.55
C LEU A 133 4.15 -12.31 0.14
N ILE A 134 4.60 -13.34 0.86
CA ILE A 134 5.95 -13.43 1.41
C ILE A 134 6.99 -13.30 0.28
N SER A 135 6.82 -14.05 -0.81
CA SER A 135 7.74 -14.02 -1.95
C SER A 135 7.78 -12.66 -2.68
N LEU A 136 6.66 -11.93 -2.69
CA LEU A 136 6.53 -10.62 -3.33
C LEU A 136 7.09 -9.48 -2.46
N LEU A 137 7.01 -9.60 -1.13
CA LEU A 137 7.31 -8.51 -0.21
C LEU A 137 8.66 -8.64 0.49
N GLN A 138 9.18 -9.84 0.68
CA GLN A 138 10.48 -10.06 1.34
C GLN A 138 11.66 -9.87 0.37
N ASN A 139 12.83 -9.59 0.92
CA ASN A 139 14.11 -9.45 0.19
C ASN A 139 14.07 -8.42 -0.96
N ARG A 140 13.21 -7.41 -0.85
CA ARG A 140 13.17 -6.31 -1.81
C ARG A 140 14.33 -5.37 -1.56
N LEU A 141 15.14 -5.15 -2.60
CA LEU A 141 16.17 -4.11 -2.62
C LEU A 141 15.73 -2.99 -3.56
N VAL A 142 15.84 -1.76 -3.09
CA VAL A 142 15.74 -0.56 -3.93
C VAL A 142 17.15 -0.12 -4.25
N THR A 143 17.44 0.02 -5.54
CA THR A 143 18.74 0.50 -6.01
C THR A 143 18.57 1.88 -6.64
N MET A 144 19.43 2.82 -6.26
CA MET A 144 19.45 4.16 -6.81
C MET A 144 20.85 4.46 -7.36
N GLN A 145 20.90 4.98 -8.58
CA GLN A 145 22.14 5.51 -9.13
C GLN A 145 22.34 6.94 -8.61
N THR A 146 23.48 7.18 -8.01
CA THR A 146 23.92 8.52 -7.57
C THR A 146 25.20 8.90 -8.31
N PRO A 147 25.58 10.19 -8.35
CA PRO A 147 26.89 10.60 -8.90
C PRO A 147 28.09 9.92 -8.22
N GLN A 148 27.90 9.39 -7.00
CA GLN A 148 28.91 8.68 -6.20
C GLN A 148 28.87 7.16 -6.42
N GLY A 149 27.94 6.65 -7.22
CA GLY A 149 27.78 5.22 -7.52
C GLY A 149 26.39 4.68 -7.18
N LYS A 150 26.25 3.35 -7.34
CA LYS A 150 25.01 2.61 -7.08
C LYS A 150 24.86 2.37 -5.58
N VAL A 151 23.78 2.89 -5.01
CA VAL A 151 23.39 2.64 -3.61
C VAL A 151 22.22 1.66 -3.59
N SER A 152 22.27 0.66 -2.72
CA SER A 152 21.17 -0.28 -2.49
C SER A 152 20.69 -0.23 -1.06
N LYS A 153 19.37 -0.26 -0.86
CA LYS A 153 18.76 -0.33 0.47
C LYS A 153 17.65 -1.36 0.47
N GLU A 154 17.55 -2.12 1.56
CA GLU A 154 16.43 -3.01 1.79
C GLU A 154 15.12 -2.21 1.95
N GLN A 155 14.06 -2.72 1.31
CA GLN A 155 12.74 -2.15 1.34
C GLN A 155 11.80 -3.06 2.14
N THR A 156 11.51 -2.64 3.36
CA THR A 156 10.65 -3.34 4.32
C THR A 156 9.25 -2.74 4.44
N LYS A 157 9.00 -1.64 3.71
CA LYS A 157 7.72 -0.93 3.60
C LYS A 157 7.57 -0.32 2.20
N GLY A 158 6.37 0.14 1.85
CA GLY A 158 6.05 0.67 0.51
C GLY A 158 6.96 1.77 0.01
#